data_AF-A0A847EKY7-F1
#
_entry.id   AF-A0A847EKY7-F1
#
_cell.length_a   1.000
_cell.length_b   1.000
_cell.length_c   1.000
_cell.angle_alpha   90.00
_cell.angle_beta   90.00
_cell.angle_gamma   90.00
#
_symmetry.space_group_name_H-M   'P 1'
#
loop_
_entity.id
_entity.type
_entity.pdbx_description
1 polymer ?
#
loop_
_entity_poly.entity_id
_entity_poly.type
_entity_poly.pdbx_seq_one_letter_code
_entity_poly.pdbx_strand_id
1 'polypeptide(L)'
;MDIEEIVQKLENCELPEIEIERHRVWLRQALLDTGVLKRQPDVSFPESVRILYANVSDLMSRWLLSRQPVWKMALVGAFTLVVVVIAALMLPKYSTDSVYARAMNIVKNSPEIQAVTGNTTLKDIQVLVDDDNRVILRFTSGLNLFTAEINLESGRVLYVSTCPELTEEERQTAIDIAEADSRIMELFRDGATILRCRGGFDYATNKEIAVMVIEHNHNVWFVYIDLDNNSIPRISKLE
;
A
#
# COMPACT_ATOMS: atom_id res chain seq x y z
N MET A 1 -23.30 -11.47 -42.90
CA MET A 1 -23.01 -10.23 -42.16
C MET A 1 -21.55 -10.33 -41.78
N ASP A 2 -20.74 -9.48 -42.38
CA ASP A 2 -19.28 -9.59 -42.35
C ASP A 2 -18.74 -9.01 -41.02
N ILE A 3 -17.70 -9.61 -40.45
CA ILE A 3 -17.23 -9.25 -39.08
C ILE A 3 -16.71 -7.81 -39.05
N GLU A 4 -16.10 -7.35 -40.13
CA GLU A 4 -15.61 -5.97 -40.27
C GLU A 4 -16.73 -4.93 -40.25
N GLU A 5 -17.92 -5.28 -40.79
CA GLU A 5 -19.08 -4.39 -40.76
C GLU A 5 -19.65 -4.22 -39.34
N ILE A 6 -19.49 -5.24 -38.49
CA ILE A 6 -19.95 -5.22 -37.09
C ILE A 6 -19.00 -4.38 -36.22
N VAL A 7 -17.69 -4.52 -36.43
CA VAL A 7 -16.67 -3.74 -35.69
C VAL A 7 -16.81 -2.25 -35.99
N GLN A 8 -16.98 -1.88 -37.26
CA GLN A 8 -17.10 -0.47 -37.66
C GLN A 8 -18.40 0.21 -37.18
N LYS A 9 -19.47 -0.57 -36.96
CA LYS A 9 -20.72 -0.09 -36.36
C LYS A 9 -20.63 0.07 -34.84
N LEU A 10 -19.79 -0.73 -34.18
CA LEU A 10 -19.55 -0.62 -32.74
C LEU A 10 -18.64 0.56 -32.37
N GLU A 11 -17.64 0.88 -33.20
CA GLU A 11 -16.74 2.01 -32.95
C GLU A 11 -17.40 3.38 -33.12
N ASN A 12 -18.49 3.48 -33.88
CA ASN A 12 -19.20 4.75 -34.15
C ASN A 12 -20.44 4.98 -33.26
N CYS A 13 -20.73 4.10 -32.30
CA CYS A 13 -21.83 4.32 -31.36
C CYS A 13 -21.33 4.98 -30.07
N GLU A 14 -21.72 6.23 -29.83
CA GLU A 14 -21.62 6.84 -28.50
C GLU A 14 -22.65 6.18 -27.57
N LEU A 15 -22.18 5.33 -26.66
CA LEU A 15 -23.02 4.65 -25.68
C LEU A 15 -23.30 5.58 -24.48
N PRO A 16 -24.56 5.83 -24.11
CA PRO A 16 -24.88 6.58 -22.91
C PRO A 16 -24.40 5.80 -21.66
N GLU A 17 -23.71 6.48 -20.76
CA GLU A 17 -23.04 5.94 -19.56
C GLU A 17 -23.91 5.00 -18.70
N ILE A 18 -25.23 5.23 -18.73
CA ILE A 18 -26.26 4.50 -18.01
C ILE A 18 -26.41 3.04 -18.51
N GLU A 19 -26.06 2.75 -19.77
CA GLU A 19 -26.09 1.39 -20.31
C GLU A 19 -24.85 0.57 -19.94
N ILE A 20 -23.70 1.21 -19.72
CA ILE A 20 -22.44 0.55 -19.33
C ILE A 20 -22.55 -0.02 -17.91
N GLU A 21 -23.16 0.72 -16.99
CA GLU A 21 -23.37 0.26 -15.61
C GLU A 21 -24.39 -0.88 -15.54
N ARG A 22 -25.45 -0.80 -16.35
CA ARG A 22 -26.44 -1.87 -16.41
C ARG A 22 -25.85 -3.16 -16.98
N HIS A 23 -24.98 -3.05 -17.99
CA HIS A 23 -24.22 -4.19 -18.51
C HIS A 23 -23.23 -4.75 -17.50
N ARG A 24 -22.52 -3.92 -16.71
CA ARG A 24 -21.63 -4.40 -15.64
C ARG A 24 -22.37 -5.17 -14.55
N VAL A 25 -23.56 -4.72 -14.16
CA VAL A 25 -24.40 -5.42 -13.18
C VAL A 25 -24.89 -6.76 -13.75
N TRP A 26 -25.34 -6.78 -15.00
CA TRP A 26 -25.76 -8.01 -15.67
C TRP A 26 -24.60 -8.99 -15.88
N LEU A 27 -23.40 -8.51 -16.21
CA LEU A 27 -22.21 -9.34 -16.38
C LEU A 27 -21.77 -9.94 -15.04
N ARG A 28 -21.80 -9.16 -13.95
CA ARG A 28 -21.55 -9.68 -12.59
C ARG A 28 -22.57 -10.75 -12.19
N GLN A 29 -23.85 -10.52 -12.47
CA GLN A 29 -24.90 -11.49 -12.16
C GLN A 29 -24.75 -12.78 -12.99
N ALA A 30 -24.45 -12.66 -14.28
CA ALA A 30 -24.20 -13.79 -15.17
C ALA A 30 -22.92 -14.57 -14.79
N LEU A 31 -21.87 -13.89 -14.32
CA LEU A 31 -20.65 -14.53 -13.82
C LEU A 31 -20.86 -15.26 -12.49
N LEU A 32 -21.78 -14.77 -11.64
CA LEU A 32 -22.19 -15.45 -10.41
C LEU A 32 -23.07 -16.67 -10.71
N ASP A 33 -23.96 -16.59 -11.70
CA ASP A 33 -24.88 -17.69 -12.09
C ASP A 33 -24.20 -18.78 -12.93
N THR A 34 -23.19 -18.44 -13.73
CA THR A 34 -22.44 -19.43 -14.54
C THR A 34 -21.50 -20.31 -13.71
N GLY A 35 -21.41 -20.09 -12.40
CA GLY A 35 -20.59 -20.92 -11.51
C GLY A 35 -19.09 -20.81 -11.77
N VAL A 36 -18.63 -19.81 -12.53
CA VAL A 36 -17.20 -19.54 -12.78
C VAL A 36 -16.47 -19.12 -11.50
N LEU A 37 -17.19 -18.67 -10.48
CA LEU A 37 -16.71 -18.47 -9.10
C LEU A 37 -16.93 -19.69 -8.17
N LYS A 38 -17.32 -20.85 -8.71
CA LYS A 38 -17.61 -22.08 -7.95
C LYS A 38 -16.56 -23.16 -8.27
N ARG A 39 -15.56 -23.25 -7.38
CA ARG A 39 -14.55 -24.33 -7.17
C ARG A 39 -13.40 -24.38 -8.21
N GLN A 40 -12.15 -24.67 -7.85
CA GLN A 40 -11.59 -25.45 -6.73
C GLN A 40 -10.05 -25.27 -6.70
N PRO A 41 -9.35 -25.77 -5.67
CA PRO A 41 -8.22 -26.65 -5.93
C PRO A 41 -8.70 -28.08 -5.72
N ASP A 42 -8.64 -28.86 -6.79
CA ASP A 42 -8.62 -30.32 -6.73
C ASP A 42 -7.30 -30.71 -6.06
N VAL A 43 -7.30 -30.69 -4.73
CA VAL A 43 -6.23 -31.30 -3.96
C VAL A 43 -6.52 -32.79 -4.03
N SER A 44 -5.76 -33.50 -4.84
CA SER A 44 -5.63 -34.95 -4.74
C SER A 44 -5.22 -35.26 -3.30
N PHE A 45 -6.22 -35.54 -2.46
CA PHE A 45 -5.96 -35.95 -1.09
C PHE A 45 -5.17 -37.26 -1.18
N PRO A 46 -3.96 -37.33 -0.61
CA PRO A 46 -3.21 -38.56 -0.59
C PRO A 46 -4.09 -39.64 0.05
N GLU A 47 -3.99 -40.87 -0.44
CA GLU A 47 -4.86 -41.99 -0.03
C GLU A 47 -4.89 -42.20 1.49
N SER A 48 -3.81 -41.79 2.17
CA SER A 48 -3.68 -41.71 3.63
C SER A 48 -4.68 -40.77 4.33
N VAL A 49 -5.07 -39.65 3.72
CA VAL A 49 -6.03 -38.69 4.29
C VAL A 49 -7.47 -39.15 4.12
N ARG A 50 -7.78 -39.89 3.04
CA ARG A 50 -9.07 -40.55 2.84
C ARG A 50 -9.33 -41.65 3.88
N ILE A 51 -8.29 -42.44 4.19
CA ILE A 51 -8.36 -43.50 5.22
C ILE A 51 -8.50 -42.89 6.63
N LEU A 52 -7.87 -41.74 6.90
CA LEU A 52 -8.08 -40.97 8.13
C LEU A 52 -9.51 -40.43 8.26
N TYR A 53 -10.10 -39.91 7.18
CA TYR A 53 -11.47 -39.39 7.21
C TYR A 53 -12.53 -40.47 7.39
N ALA A 54 -12.36 -41.65 6.77
CA ALA A 54 -13.30 -42.76 6.91
C ALA A 54 -13.25 -43.39 8.32
N ASN A 55 -12.07 -43.50 8.92
CA ASN A 55 -11.94 -44.04 10.28
C ASN A 55 -12.45 -43.06 11.36
N VAL A 56 -12.36 -41.75 11.13
CA VAL A 56 -12.83 -40.72 12.07
C VAL A 56 -14.35 -40.56 12.02
N SER A 57 -14.99 -40.71 10.85
CA SER A 57 -16.45 -40.62 10.73
C SER A 57 -17.17 -41.83 11.33
N ASP A 58 -16.60 -43.03 11.20
CA ASP A 58 -17.15 -44.26 11.79
C ASP A 58 -16.94 -44.31 13.32
N LEU A 59 -15.85 -43.72 13.82
CA LEU A 59 -15.69 -43.49 15.26
C LEU A 59 -16.68 -42.45 15.79
N MET A 60 -16.95 -41.37 15.06
CA MET A 60 -17.90 -40.34 15.48
C MET A 60 -19.35 -40.83 15.51
N SER A 61 -19.76 -41.67 14.56
CA SER A 61 -21.14 -42.17 14.48
C SER A 61 -21.49 -43.11 15.64
N ARG A 62 -20.53 -43.94 16.11
CA ARG A 62 -20.68 -44.79 17.30
C ARG A 62 -20.62 -44.02 18.62
N TRP A 63 -19.97 -42.87 18.67
CA TRP A 63 -19.75 -42.08 19.90
C TRP A 63 -20.89 -41.12 20.25
N LEU A 64 -21.69 -40.70 19.26
CA LEU A 64 -22.81 -39.75 19.39
C LEU A 64 -24.03 -40.29 20.16
N LEU A 65 -24.01 -41.55 20.60
CA LEU A 65 -25.08 -42.17 21.40
C LEU A 65 -24.83 -42.16 22.93
N SER A 66 -23.72 -41.58 23.41
CA SER A 66 -23.43 -41.53 24.85
C SER A 66 -24.04 -40.28 25.52
N ARG A 67 -24.78 -40.52 26.62
CA ARG A 67 -25.76 -39.61 27.24
C ARG A 67 -25.18 -38.63 28.28
N GLN A 68 -23.86 -38.48 28.41
CA GLN A 68 -23.28 -37.64 29.47
C GLN A 68 -22.61 -36.35 28.93
N PRO A 69 -22.77 -35.18 29.59
CA PRO A 69 -22.54 -33.85 28.99
C PRO A 69 -21.09 -33.33 29.08
N VAL A 70 -20.16 -34.08 29.66
CA VAL A 70 -18.81 -33.59 29.98
C VAL A 70 -17.90 -33.37 28.75
N TRP A 71 -18.16 -34.07 27.64
CA TRP A 71 -17.33 -34.00 26.42
C TRP A 71 -17.58 -32.72 25.59
N LYS A 72 -18.71 -32.03 25.77
CA LYS A 72 -19.00 -30.78 25.05
C LYS A 72 -18.01 -29.67 25.40
N MET A 73 -17.56 -29.60 26.64
CA MET A 73 -16.56 -28.60 27.08
C MET A 73 -15.18 -28.87 26.48
N ALA A 74 -14.79 -30.15 26.36
CA ALA A 74 -13.51 -30.52 25.76
C ALA A 74 -13.46 -30.24 24.24
N LEU A 75 -14.57 -30.49 23.53
CA LEU A 75 -14.68 -30.18 22.10
C LEU A 75 -14.62 -28.67 21.82
N VAL A 76 -15.30 -27.85 22.64
CA VAL A 76 -15.25 -26.39 22.48
C VAL A 76 -13.82 -25.88 22.68
N GLY A 77 -13.11 -26.35 23.72
CA GLY A 77 -11.71 -25.99 23.95
C GLY A 77 -10.77 -26.37 22.80
N ALA A 78 -10.92 -27.57 22.24
CA ALA A 78 -10.13 -28.01 21.10
C ALA A 78 -10.42 -27.19 19.83
N PHE A 79 -11.70 -26.85 19.58
CA PHE A 79 -12.09 -26.07 18.42
C PHE A 79 -11.54 -24.63 18.48
N THR A 80 -11.55 -24.00 19.66
CA THR A 80 -10.97 -22.67 19.83
C THR A 80 -9.47 -22.66 19.52
N LEU A 81 -8.74 -23.68 19.95
CA LEU A 81 -7.29 -23.79 19.72
C LEU A 81 -6.98 -23.97 18.22
N VAL A 82 -7.77 -24.77 17.52
CA VAL A 82 -7.66 -24.95 16.06
C VAL A 82 -7.98 -23.65 15.31
N VAL A 83 -9.02 -22.92 15.71
CA VAL A 83 -9.35 -21.62 15.10
C VAL A 83 -8.25 -20.59 15.33
N VAL A 84 -7.64 -20.55 16.53
CA VAL A 84 -6.50 -19.65 16.82
C VAL A 84 -5.28 -20.01 15.97
N VAL A 85 -4.98 -21.30 15.78
CA VAL A 85 -3.86 -21.75 14.94
C VAL A 85 -4.12 -21.45 13.46
N ILE A 86 -5.34 -21.70 12.96
CA ILE A 86 -5.71 -21.36 11.58
C ILE A 86 -5.68 -19.85 11.37
N ALA A 87 -6.20 -19.05 12.32
CA ALA A 87 -6.14 -17.59 12.26
C ALA A 87 -4.69 -17.08 12.29
N ALA A 88 -3.83 -17.65 13.14
CA ALA A 88 -2.40 -17.31 13.18
C ALA A 88 -1.66 -17.70 11.88
N LEU A 89 -2.09 -18.76 11.20
CA LEU A 89 -1.55 -19.16 9.89
C LEU A 89 -2.12 -18.35 8.71
N MET A 90 -3.30 -17.75 8.88
CA MET A 90 -3.96 -16.88 7.89
C MET A 90 -3.60 -15.40 8.06
N LEU A 91 -2.93 -15.00 9.14
CA LEU A 91 -2.27 -13.70 9.20
C LEU A 91 -1.15 -13.68 8.15
N PRO A 92 -1.15 -12.73 7.19
CA PRO A 92 -0.11 -12.67 6.17
C PRO A 92 1.26 -12.61 6.85
N LYS A 93 2.14 -13.56 6.52
CA LYS A 93 3.53 -13.63 6.99
C LYS A 93 4.41 -12.54 6.36
N TYR A 94 3.93 -11.30 6.28
CA TYR A 94 4.76 -10.16 5.95
C TYR A 94 5.10 -9.47 7.26
N SER A 95 6.08 -10.04 7.97
CA SER A 95 6.82 -9.23 8.94
C SER A 95 7.32 -8.01 8.16
N THR A 96 6.84 -6.83 8.54
CA THR A 96 7.17 -5.54 7.94
C THR A 96 8.69 -5.35 7.87
N ASP A 97 9.42 -5.95 8.80
CA ASP A 97 10.89 -5.97 8.82
C ASP A 97 11.50 -6.68 7.60
N SER A 98 10.90 -7.75 7.11
CA SER A 98 11.39 -8.47 5.93
C SER A 98 11.18 -7.68 4.63
N VAL A 99 10.05 -6.95 4.54
CA VAL A 99 9.72 -6.10 3.40
C VAL A 99 10.62 -4.86 3.39
N TYR A 100 10.78 -4.21 4.54
CA TYR A 100 11.68 -3.07 4.71
C TYR A 100 13.12 -3.44 4.35
N ALA A 101 13.65 -4.54 4.90
CA ALA A 101 15.02 -4.96 4.64
C ALA A 101 15.26 -5.27 3.16
N ARG A 102 14.28 -5.91 2.50
CA ARG A 102 14.36 -6.20 1.06
C ARG A 102 14.31 -4.93 0.22
N ALA A 103 13.35 -4.03 0.49
CA ALA A 103 13.23 -2.74 -0.19
C ALA A 103 14.51 -1.90 -0.04
N MET A 104 15.04 -1.83 1.18
CA MET A 104 16.30 -1.14 1.49
C MET A 104 17.47 -1.70 0.70
N ASN A 105 17.57 -3.02 0.62
CA ASN A 105 18.64 -3.69 -0.12
C ASN A 105 18.56 -3.39 -1.62
N ILE A 106 17.34 -3.31 -2.19
CA ILE A 106 17.16 -2.94 -3.60
C ILE A 106 17.58 -1.49 -3.83
N VAL A 107 17.13 -0.56 -2.98
CA VAL A 107 17.46 0.87 -3.13
C VAL A 107 18.96 1.12 -3.07
N LYS A 108 19.64 0.59 -2.05
CA LYS A 108 21.08 0.84 -1.83
C LYS A 108 21.95 0.35 -2.98
N ASN A 109 21.53 -0.74 -3.63
CA ASN A 109 22.27 -1.39 -4.71
C ASN A 109 21.73 -1.06 -6.10
N SER A 110 20.69 -0.23 -6.22
CA SER A 110 20.10 0.11 -7.51
C SER A 110 20.97 1.14 -8.24
N PRO A 111 21.46 0.83 -9.45
CA PRO A 111 22.20 1.78 -10.26
C PRO A 111 21.34 2.99 -10.67
N GLU A 112 20.03 2.81 -10.84
CA GLU A 112 19.09 3.89 -11.13
C GLU A 112 19.04 4.92 -9.99
N ILE A 113 18.97 4.45 -8.74
CA ILE A 113 19.01 5.32 -7.55
C ILE A 113 20.38 6.00 -7.43
N GLN A 114 21.46 5.26 -7.64
CA GLN A 114 22.82 5.81 -7.57
C GLN A 114 23.07 6.88 -8.64
N ALA A 115 22.56 6.69 -9.85
CA ALA A 115 22.66 7.66 -10.94
C ALA A 115 21.99 9.00 -10.59
N VAL A 116 20.84 8.95 -9.91
CA VAL A 116 20.08 10.14 -9.54
C VAL A 116 20.61 10.80 -8.24
N THR A 117 21.12 10.00 -7.31
CA THR A 117 21.59 10.48 -5.99
C THR A 117 23.08 10.78 -5.93
N GLY A 118 23.85 10.43 -6.96
CA GLY A 118 25.29 10.67 -7.05
C GLY A 118 26.12 9.90 -6.02
N ASN A 119 25.72 8.67 -5.66
CA ASN A 119 26.34 7.85 -4.61
C ASN A 119 26.32 8.45 -3.18
N THR A 120 25.41 9.38 -2.93
CA THR A 120 25.27 10.01 -1.60
C THR A 120 24.54 9.09 -0.62
N THR A 121 24.81 9.25 0.67
CA THR A 121 24.11 8.52 1.74
C THR A 121 22.63 8.87 1.77
N LEU A 122 21.78 7.85 1.68
CA LEU A 122 20.33 7.99 1.76
C LEU A 122 19.90 8.14 3.23
N LYS A 123 19.05 9.11 3.52
CA LYS A 123 18.49 9.36 4.85
C LYS A 123 16.95 9.34 4.83
N ASP A 124 16.37 9.23 6.03
CA ASP A 124 14.95 9.42 6.31
C ASP A 124 14.00 8.53 5.47
N ILE A 125 14.36 7.24 5.40
CA ILE A 125 13.74 6.27 4.49
C ILE A 125 12.38 5.82 5.03
N GLN A 126 11.31 6.24 4.37
CA GLN A 126 9.96 5.79 4.65
C GLN A 126 9.53 4.76 3.60
N VAL A 127 9.02 3.62 4.08
CA VAL A 127 8.56 2.51 3.26
C VAL A 127 7.05 2.44 3.35
N LEU A 128 6.38 2.63 2.23
CA LEU A 128 4.95 2.43 2.07
C LEU A 128 4.75 1.21 1.21
N VAL A 129 3.94 0.27 1.67
CA VAL A 129 3.58 -0.94 0.94
C VAL A 129 2.15 -0.78 0.46
N ASP A 130 1.95 -0.87 -0.84
CA ASP A 130 0.64 -0.86 -1.48
C ASP A 130 0.08 -2.29 -1.61
N ASP A 131 -1.23 -2.40 -1.78
CA ASP A 131 -1.98 -3.66 -1.89
C ASP A 131 -1.49 -4.53 -3.08
N ASP A 132 -0.93 -3.89 -4.11
CA ASP A 132 -0.35 -4.52 -5.31
C ASP A 132 1.12 -4.98 -5.12
N ASN A 133 1.62 -5.08 -3.88
CA ASN A 133 3.00 -5.47 -3.57
C ASN A 133 4.06 -4.50 -4.14
N ARG A 134 3.64 -3.26 -4.43
CA ARG A 134 4.51 -2.15 -4.79
C ARG A 134 4.99 -1.49 -3.51
N VAL A 135 6.28 -1.20 -3.47
CA VAL A 135 6.88 -0.49 -2.35
C VAL A 135 7.34 0.87 -2.80
N ILE A 136 6.75 1.89 -2.21
CA ILE A 136 7.13 3.27 -2.40
C ILE A 136 8.10 3.65 -1.29
N LEU A 137 9.27 4.13 -1.70
CA LEU A 137 10.37 4.55 -0.84
C LEU A 137 10.57 6.03 -1.00
N ARG A 138 10.36 6.75 0.10
CA ARG A 138 10.75 8.15 0.19
C ARG A 138 12.06 8.25 0.93
N PHE A 139 13.02 8.97 0.36
CA PHE A 139 14.32 9.15 0.98
C PHE A 139 14.91 10.49 0.58
N THR A 140 15.82 10.98 1.41
CA THR A 140 16.57 12.20 1.14
C THR A 140 18.00 11.86 0.75
N SER A 141 18.54 12.62 -0.21
CA SER A 141 19.96 12.66 -0.51
C SER A 141 20.38 14.12 -0.58
N GLY A 142 21.16 14.55 0.43
CA GLY A 142 21.42 15.96 0.69
C GLY A 142 20.12 16.73 0.98
N LEU A 143 19.87 17.79 0.22
CA LEU A 143 18.66 18.64 0.33
C LEU A 143 17.55 18.23 -0.65
N ASN A 144 17.73 17.13 -1.38
CA ASN A 144 16.75 16.66 -2.36
C ASN A 144 15.93 15.51 -1.76
N LEU A 145 14.61 15.61 -1.93
CA LEU A 145 13.66 14.56 -1.58
C LEU A 145 13.33 13.76 -2.84
N PHE A 146 13.52 12.44 -2.75
CA PHE A 146 13.26 11.49 -3.81
C PHE A 146 12.14 10.55 -3.40
N THR A 147 11.39 10.13 -4.42
CA THR A 147 10.46 9.01 -4.31
C THR A 147 10.88 7.96 -5.31
N ALA A 148 11.01 6.72 -4.86
CA ALA A 148 11.23 5.57 -5.71
C ALA A 148 10.11 4.56 -5.53
N GLU A 149 9.58 4.04 -6.64
CA GLU A 149 8.65 2.92 -6.64
C GLU A 149 9.41 1.64 -6.99
N ILE A 150 9.21 0.60 -6.18
CA ILE A 150 9.93 -0.67 -6.28
C ILE A 150 8.93 -1.81 -6.34
N ASN A 151 9.18 -2.74 -7.25
CA ASN A 151 8.50 -4.02 -7.26
C ASN A 151 9.35 -5.04 -6.49
N LEU A 152 8.84 -5.50 -5.35
CA LEU A 152 9.58 -6.41 -4.45
C LEU A 152 9.80 -7.81 -5.02
N GLU A 153 8.94 -8.27 -5.94
CA GLU A 153 9.02 -9.61 -6.53
C GLU A 153 10.14 -9.68 -7.55
N SER A 154 10.15 -8.71 -8.47
CA SER A 154 11.19 -8.57 -9.49
C SER A 154 12.51 -8.02 -8.93
N GLY A 155 12.47 -7.36 -7.77
CA GLY A 155 13.63 -6.70 -7.18
C GLY A 155 14.10 -5.48 -7.97
N ARG A 156 13.20 -4.84 -8.73
CA ARG A 156 13.53 -3.71 -9.62
C ARG A 156 12.88 -2.41 -9.15
N VAL A 157 13.62 -1.33 -9.36
CA VAL A 157 13.08 0.04 -9.28
C VAL A 157 12.28 0.28 -10.56
N LEU A 158 10.99 0.56 -10.40
CA LEU A 158 10.09 0.87 -11.51
C LEU A 158 10.23 2.32 -11.93
N TYR A 159 10.36 3.22 -10.96
CA TYR A 159 10.39 4.65 -11.18
C TYR A 159 11.14 5.37 -10.07
N VAL A 160 11.84 6.44 -10.40
CA VAL A 160 12.47 7.37 -9.45
C VAL A 160 12.13 8.78 -9.90
N SER A 161 11.53 9.57 -9.01
CA SER A 161 11.29 10.99 -9.26
C SER A 161 11.86 11.86 -8.17
N THR A 162 12.24 13.06 -8.60
CA THR A 162 12.34 14.21 -7.73
C THR A 162 10.96 14.82 -7.53
N CYS A 163 10.77 15.41 -6.37
CA CYS A 163 9.68 16.32 -6.08
C CYS A 163 9.55 17.41 -7.18
N PRO A 164 8.35 17.60 -7.79
CA PRO A 164 8.15 18.61 -8.82
C PRO A 164 8.42 20.03 -8.29
N GLU A 165 8.70 20.96 -9.19
CA GLU A 165 8.76 22.38 -8.82
C GLU A 165 7.35 22.92 -8.63
N LEU A 166 7.15 23.72 -7.57
CA LEU A 166 5.92 24.49 -7.40
C LEU A 166 5.94 25.69 -8.34
N THR A 167 4.75 26.13 -8.76
CA THR A 167 4.57 27.48 -9.30
C THR A 167 4.92 28.52 -8.25
N GLU A 168 5.17 29.77 -8.69
CA GLU A 168 5.52 30.84 -7.74
C GLU A 168 4.33 31.15 -6.82
N GLU A 169 3.11 31.04 -7.33
CA GLU A 169 1.86 31.21 -6.58
C GLU A 169 1.68 30.13 -5.51
N GLU A 170 1.90 28.86 -5.85
CA GLU A 170 1.82 27.75 -4.88
C GLU A 170 2.94 27.86 -3.84
N ARG A 171 4.14 28.26 -4.26
CA ARG A 171 5.26 28.47 -3.37
C ARG A 171 4.96 29.57 -2.36
N GLN A 172 4.43 30.71 -2.79
CA GLN A 172 4.06 31.79 -1.88
C GLN A 172 2.94 31.35 -0.94
N THR A 173 1.93 30.63 -1.46
CA THR A 173 0.86 30.05 -0.64
C THR A 173 1.41 29.14 0.45
N ALA A 174 2.37 28.27 0.11
CA ALA A 174 3.03 27.40 1.09
C ALA A 174 3.76 28.20 2.18
N ILE A 175 4.41 29.31 1.81
CA ILE A 175 5.08 30.22 2.76
C ILE A 175 4.06 30.88 3.68
N ASP A 176 2.96 31.40 3.15
CA ASP A 176 1.92 32.05 3.94
C ASP A 176 1.28 31.07 4.94
N ILE A 177 1.02 29.82 4.53
CA ILE A 177 0.54 28.76 5.42
C ILE A 177 1.57 28.45 6.52
N ALA A 178 2.86 28.35 6.15
CA ALA A 178 3.94 28.09 7.08
C ALA A 178 4.08 29.21 8.13
N GLU A 179 4.01 30.47 7.72
CA GLU A 179 4.10 31.63 8.62
C GLU A 179 2.89 31.75 9.56
N ALA A 180 1.72 31.27 9.12
CA ALA A 180 0.51 31.23 9.94
C ALA A 180 0.53 30.13 11.02
N ASP A 181 1.34 29.08 10.86
CA ASP A 181 1.45 28.01 11.85
C ASP A 181 2.37 28.40 13.01
N SER A 182 1.82 28.42 14.22
CA SER A 182 2.57 28.80 15.44
C SER A 182 3.89 28.03 15.65
N ARG A 183 3.95 26.75 15.30
CA ARG A 183 5.14 25.90 15.49
C ARG A 183 6.28 26.32 14.56
N ILE A 184 5.94 26.72 13.35
CA ILE A 184 6.91 27.19 12.35
C ILE A 184 7.25 28.66 12.58
N MET A 185 6.28 29.47 13.00
CA MET A 185 6.50 30.86 13.36
C MET A 185 7.54 31.01 14.48
N GLU A 186 7.54 30.11 15.47
CA GLU A 186 8.59 30.06 16.51
C GLU A 186 9.98 29.81 15.91
N LEU A 187 10.11 28.86 14.97
CA LEU A 187 11.37 28.62 14.27
C LEU A 187 11.86 29.88 13.53
N PHE A 188 10.98 30.56 12.80
CA PHE A 188 11.35 31.79 12.08
C PHE A 188 11.72 32.93 13.02
N ARG A 189 11.01 33.10 14.15
CA ARG A 189 11.37 34.08 15.19
C ARG A 189 12.76 33.82 15.77
N ASP A 190 13.14 32.56 15.88
CA ASP A 190 14.45 32.13 16.34
C ASP A 190 15.52 32.14 15.23
N GLY A 191 15.22 32.75 14.07
CA GLY A 191 16.17 32.97 12.97
C GLY A 191 16.28 31.83 11.97
N ALA A 192 15.30 30.93 11.90
CA ALA A 192 15.28 29.89 10.88
C ALA A 192 15.13 30.47 9.46
N THR A 193 15.71 29.78 8.47
CA THR A 193 15.69 30.20 7.06
C THR A 193 15.06 29.12 6.19
N ILE A 194 14.28 29.56 5.19
CA ILE A 194 13.73 28.65 4.18
C ILE A 194 14.83 28.36 3.16
N LEU A 195 15.28 27.11 3.10
CA LEU A 195 16.26 26.68 2.10
C LEU A 195 15.60 26.38 0.75
N ARG A 196 14.43 25.74 0.79
CA ARG A 196 13.72 25.28 -0.42
C ARG A 196 12.25 24.98 -0.13
N CYS A 197 11.41 25.11 -1.16
CA CYS A 197 10.03 24.64 -1.16
C CYS A 197 9.73 23.97 -2.52
N ARG A 198 9.19 22.75 -2.51
CA ARG A 198 8.92 21.93 -3.70
C ARG A 198 7.59 21.20 -3.55
N GLY A 199 7.00 20.77 -4.66
CA GLY A 199 5.82 19.92 -4.65
C GLY A 199 6.18 18.50 -4.24
N GLY A 200 5.25 17.79 -3.67
CA GLY A 200 5.40 16.42 -3.19
C GLY A 200 4.05 15.75 -3.18
N PHE A 201 4.03 14.48 -2.82
CA PHE A 201 2.80 13.70 -2.79
C PHE A 201 2.69 12.97 -1.46
N ASP A 202 1.70 13.26 -0.64
CA ASP A 202 1.44 12.47 0.55
C ASP A 202 0.65 11.22 0.15
N TYR A 203 1.33 10.06 0.19
CA TYR A 203 0.72 8.77 -0.13
C TYR A 203 -0.25 8.29 0.95
N ALA A 204 -0.11 8.73 2.20
CA ALA A 204 -1.04 8.35 3.25
C ALA A 204 -2.42 8.98 3.01
N THR A 205 -2.46 10.19 2.46
CA THR A 205 -3.70 10.90 2.12
C THR A 205 -4.03 10.87 0.63
N ASN A 206 -3.14 10.35 -0.20
CA ASN A 206 -3.19 10.38 -1.66
C ASN A 206 -3.41 11.81 -2.23
N LYS A 207 -2.62 12.78 -1.75
CA LYS A 207 -2.75 14.20 -2.10
C LYS A 207 -1.42 14.84 -2.49
N GLU A 208 -1.48 15.82 -3.37
CA GLU A 208 -0.36 16.72 -3.61
C GLU A 208 -0.16 17.64 -2.40
N ILE A 209 1.10 17.82 -2.01
CA ILE A 209 1.49 18.64 -0.86
C ILE A 209 2.72 19.47 -1.24
N ALA A 210 2.95 20.58 -0.55
CA ALA A 210 4.23 21.27 -0.59
C ALA A 210 5.15 20.71 0.51
N VAL A 211 6.42 20.52 0.20
CA VAL A 211 7.47 20.18 1.16
C VAL A 211 8.43 21.35 1.26
N MET A 212 8.45 22.00 2.40
CA MET A 212 9.35 23.09 2.73
C MET A 212 10.51 22.59 3.59
N VAL A 213 11.72 22.98 3.24
CA VAL A 213 12.96 22.66 3.94
C VAL A 213 13.42 23.92 4.66
N ILE A 214 13.48 23.84 5.98
CA ILE A 214 13.87 24.95 6.87
C ILE A 214 15.17 24.59 7.57
N GLU A 215 16.12 25.50 7.63
CA GLU A 215 17.33 25.38 8.44
C GLU A 215 17.23 26.22 9.72
N HIS A 216 17.55 25.61 10.86
CA HIS A 216 17.62 26.30 12.15
C HIS A 216 18.69 25.69 13.04
N ASN A 217 19.67 26.51 13.46
CA ASN A 217 20.77 26.07 14.34
C ASN A 217 21.47 24.80 13.85
N HIS A 218 21.81 24.74 12.55
CA HIS A 218 22.40 23.57 11.87
C HIS A 218 21.51 22.31 11.81
N ASN A 219 20.24 22.42 12.20
CA ASN A 219 19.27 21.36 12.01
C ASN A 219 18.43 21.67 10.76
N VAL A 220 18.12 20.62 10.01
CA VAL A 220 17.23 20.72 8.85
C VAL A 220 15.87 20.14 9.23
N TRP A 221 14.81 20.87 8.90
CA TRP A 221 13.43 20.49 9.16
C TRP A 221 12.71 20.35 7.82
N PHE A 222 11.91 19.31 7.68
CA PHE A 222 10.96 19.12 6.59
C PHE A 222 9.55 19.43 7.10
N VAL A 223 8.90 20.38 6.46
CA VAL A 223 7.54 20.82 6.76
C VAL A 223 6.67 20.39 5.60
N TYR A 224 5.71 19.51 5.87
CA TYR A 224 4.77 19.01 4.88
C TYR A 224 3.50 19.84 4.99
N ILE A 225 3.11 20.48 3.90
CA ILE A 225 2.06 21.51 3.83
C ILE A 225 1.00 21.04 2.84
N ASP A 226 -0.24 20.90 3.31
CA ASP A 226 -1.41 20.64 2.48
C ASP A 226 -1.96 21.99 1.99
N LEU A 227 -1.75 22.28 0.70
CA LEU A 227 -2.14 23.53 0.05
C LEU A 227 -3.66 23.67 -0.07
N ASP A 228 -4.39 22.56 -0.24
CA ASP A 228 -5.85 22.59 -0.38
C ASP A 228 -6.53 22.91 0.96
N ASN A 229 -5.99 22.35 2.04
CA ASN A 229 -6.55 22.48 3.38
C ASN A 229 -5.93 23.62 4.21
N ASN A 230 -4.95 24.35 3.66
CA ASN A 230 -4.17 25.37 4.37
C ASN A 230 -3.63 24.88 5.72
N SER A 231 -3.01 23.69 5.73
CA SER A 231 -2.60 23.04 6.98
C SER A 231 -1.21 22.38 6.90
N ILE A 232 -0.58 22.19 8.05
CA ILE A 232 0.72 21.52 8.17
C ILE A 232 0.53 20.19 8.90
N PRO A 233 0.21 19.10 8.17
CA PRO A 233 -0.03 17.79 8.77
C PRO A 233 1.18 17.24 9.51
N ARG A 234 2.40 17.59 9.08
CA ARG A 234 3.62 16.97 9.61
C ARG A 234 4.83 17.90 9.54
N ILE A 235 5.65 17.81 10.57
CA ILE A 235 6.99 18.40 10.63
C ILE A 235 7.96 17.28 11.05
N SER A 236 9.06 17.10 10.33
CA SER A 236 10.12 16.16 10.71
C SER A 236 11.47 16.84 10.74
N LYS A 237 12.32 16.39 11.66
CA LYS A 237 13.69 16.86 11.78
C LYS A 237 14.62 15.84 11.11
N LEU A 238 15.54 16.30 10.27
CA LEU A 238 16.59 15.47 9.71
C LEU A 238 17.68 15.26 10.76
N GLU A 239 17.86 14.01 11.20
CA GLU A 239 18.97 13.58 12.07
C GLU A 239 20.26 13.31 11.27
#